data_AF-A0A367IXR8-F1
#
_entry.id   AF-A0A367IXR8-F1
#
_cell.length_a   1.000
_cell.length_b   1.000
_cell.length_c   1.000
_cell.angle_alpha   90.00
_cell.angle_beta   90.00
_cell.angle_gamma   90.00
#
_symmetry.space_group_name_H-M   'P 1'
#
loop_
_entity.id
_entity.type
_entity.pdbx_description
1 polymer ?
#
loop_
_entity_poly.entity_id
_entity_poly.type
_entity_poly.pdbx_seq_one_letter_code
_entity_poly.pdbx_strand_id
1 'polypeptide(L)'
;MQSLDQELDAYNQRYQETCQVLEEEKSENNKLRVTVEKTSAAYADVDAELVTLKMRLQSSRTVLEEREHEVKALEQDLAEKKQLAQELESVLIEEETNRRKLHNTIQELKGNIRVFCRVRPRVARDKGSQLAEINYSGEDHESIELLEQVSSTLGKSSTKSYAFTFDKVFGPECNQGECFEEISQLVQSALDGYNVCIFAYGQTGSGKTFTMQGPPQPTEETSGMIPRAVHQIYDVTQQLRQFGWEYTMEGTFLEIYNETIHDLLGDTASYGKIKHEIRHEKNGKTVVTDMTSVQLDSPSK
;
A
#
# COMPACT_ATOMS: atom_id res chain seq x y z
N MET A 1 36.75 -71.73 104.37
CA MET A 1 36.91 -72.11 102.95
C MET A 1 35.60 -71.96 102.18
N GLN A 2 34.46 -72.52 102.63
CA GLN A 2 33.19 -72.44 101.88
C GLN A 2 32.56 -71.05 101.67
N SER A 3 32.78 -70.05 102.54
CA SER A 3 32.19 -68.70 102.34
C SER A 3 32.97 -67.84 101.34
N LEU A 4 34.24 -68.18 101.09
CA LEU A 4 35.10 -67.44 100.16
C LEU A 4 34.83 -67.85 98.70
N ASP A 5 34.51 -69.13 98.47
CA ASP A 5 34.12 -69.65 97.14
C ASP A 5 32.75 -69.10 96.70
N GLN A 6 31.78 -68.98 97.61
CA GLN A 6 30.48 -68.37 97.30
C GLN A 6 30.59 -66.86 96.96
N GLU A 7 31.47 -66.13 97.64
CA GLU A 7 31.76 -64.73 97.30
C GLU A 7 32.48 -64.62 95.96
N LEU A 8 33.38 -65.55 95.64
CA LEU A 8 34.11 -65.59 94.37
C LEU A 8 33.19 -65.91 93.19
N ASP A 9 32.26 -66.84 93.34
CA ASP A 9 31.26 -67.17 92.31
C ASP A 9 30.27 -66.02 92.08
N ALA A 10 29.78 -65.39 93.15
CA ALA A 10 28.92 -64.20 93.03
C ALA A 10 29.66 -63.03 92.38
N TYR A 11 30.96 -62.86 92.66
CA TYR A 11 31.81 -61.86 92.02
C TYR A 11 32.04 -62.17 90.53
N ASN A 12 32.32 -63.42 90.17
CA ASN A 12 32.48 -63.86 88.78
C ASN A 12 31.20 -63.70 87.96
N GLN A 13 30.04 -63.99 88.55
CA GLN A 13 28.75 -63.79 87.90
C GLN A 13 28.47 -62.30 87.65
N ARG A 14 28.71 -61.44 88.66
CA ARG A 14 28.63 -59.99 88.48
C ARG A 14 29.61 -59.47 87.44
N TYR A 15 30.83 -60.00 87.41
CA TYR A 15 31.85 -59.65 86.42
C TYR A 15 31.39 -60.02 85.01
N GLN A 16 30.84 -61.22 84.81
CA GLN A 16 30.29 -61.66 83.52
C GLN A 16 29.09 -60.80 83.07
N GLU A 17 28.14 -60.52 83.97
CA GLU A 17 27.00 -59.63 83.69
C GLU A 17 27.49 -58.22 83.30
N THR A 18 28.49 -57.69 84.02
CA THR A 18 29.09 -56.38 83.71
C THR A 18 29.82 -56.40 82.37
N CYS A 19 30.53 -57.48 82.03
CA CYS A 19 31.19 -57.65 80.74
C CYS A 19 30.19 -57.73 79.59
N GLN A 20 29.07 -58.43 79.78
CA GLN A 20 28.02 -58.56 78.78
C GLN A 20 27.33 -57.21 78.50
N VAL A 21 26.96 -56.48 79.56
CA VAL A 21 26.42 -55.12 79.44
C VAL A 21 27.43 -54.19 78.76
N LEU A 22 28.72 -54.29 79.09
CA LEU A 22 29.77 -53.50 78.45
C LEU A 22 29.93 -53.83 76.95
N GLU A 23 29.74 -55.08 76.54
CA GLU A 23 29.77 -55.50 75.14
C GLU A 23 28.53 -55.01 74.36
N GLU A 24 27.36 -55.06 74.98
CA GLU A 24 26.11 -54.52 74.42
C GLU A 24 26.20 -53.00 74.23
N GLU A 25 26.66 -52.27 75.25
CA GLU A 25 26.92 -50.83 75.21
C GLU A 25 27.98 -50.47 74.15
N LYS A 26 29.05 -51.25 74.02
CA LYS A 26 30.05 -51.06 72.95
C LYS A 26 29.45 -51.28 71.57
N SER A 27 28.59 -52.29 71.41
CA SER A 27 27.90 -52.57 70.15
C SER A 27 26.95 -51.44 69.78
N GLU A 28 26.16 -50.93 70.73
CA GLU A 28 25.30 -49.75 70.54
C GLU A 28 26.11 -48.50 70.23
N ASN A 29 27.18 -48.21 70.97
CA ASN A 29 28.06 -47.07 70.68
C ASN A 29 28.62 -47.15 69.26
N ASN A 30 29.00 -48.34 68.80
CA ASN A 30 29.52 -48.52 67.45
C ASN A 30 28.43 -48.29 66.38
N LYS A 31 27.19 -48.76 66.61
CA LYS A 31 26.04 -48.48 65.73
C LYS A 31 25.69 -46.99 65.69
N LEU A 32 25.69 -46.32 66.84
CA LEU A 32 25.49 -44.88 66.94
C LEU A 32 26.57 -44.12 66.18
N ARG A 33 27.85 -44.51 66.33
CA ARG A 33 28.97 -43.86 65.63
C ARG A 33 28.84 -43.97 64.11
N VAL A 34 28.52 -45.15 63.58
CA VAL A 34 28.28 -45.35 62.15
C VAL A 34 27.08 -44.54 61.65
N THR A 35 26.02 -44.44 62.47
CA THR A 35 24.84 -43.64 62.12
C THR A 35 25.20 -42.16 62.06
N VAL A 36 25.93 -41.64 63.06
CA VAL A 36 26.42 -40.25 63.09
C VAL A 36 27.29 -39.95 61.88
N GLU A 37 28.21 -40.85 61.51
CA GLU A 37 29.06 -40.70 60.31
C GLU A 37 28.21 -40.65 59.02
N LYS A 38 27.24 -41.55 58.86
CA LYS A 38 26.33 -41.55 57.70
C LYS A 38 25.47 -40.30 57.63
N THR A 39 24.89 -39.87 58.75
CA THR A 39 24.07 -38.65 58.79
C THR A 39 24.92 -37.40 58.55
N SER A 40 26.16 -37.37 59.05
CA SER A 40 27.11 -36.28 58.81
C SER A 40 27.44 -36.14 57.32
N ALA A 41 27.72 -37.26 56.64
CA ALA A 41 27.97 -37.27 55.20
C ALA A 41 26.74 -36.80 54.41
N ALA A 42 25.55 -37.31 54.72
CA ALA A 42 24.31 -36.86 54.07
C ALA A 42 24.03 -35.36 54.31
N TYR A 43 24.36 -34.85 55.51
CA TYR A 43 24.23 -33.42 55.82
C TYR A 43 25.16 -32.56 54.98
N ALA A 44 26.39 -33.01 54.74
CA ALA A 44 27.37 -32.31 53.90
C ALA A 44 26.92 -32.25 52.43
N ASP A 45 26.35 -33.33 51.89
CA ASP A 45 25.81 -33.35 50.52
C ASP A 45 24.64 -32.37 50.36
N VAL A 46 23.69 -32.38 51.31
CA VAL A 46 22.56 -31.45 51.31
C VAL A 46 23.03 -30.00 51.44
N ASP A 47 24.05 -29.74 52.27
CA ASP A 47 24.60 -28.39 52.42
C ASP A 47 25.26 -27.90 51.11
N ALA A 48 25.97 -28.78 50.39
CA ALA A 48 26.55 -28.46 49.09
C ALA A 48 25.47 -28.17 48.01
N GLU A 49 24.40 -28.96 47.97
CA GLU A 49 23.25 -28.69 47.09
C GLU A 49 22.57 -27.37 47.43
N LEU A 50 22.39 -27.07 48.72
CA LEU A 50 21.77 -25.84 49.20
C LEU A 50 22.59 -24.61 48.79
N VAL A 51 23.92 -24.68 48.87
CA VAL A 51 24.82 -23.61 48.39
C VAL A 51 24.68 -23.42 46.87
N THR A 52 24.65 -24.51 46.10
CA THR A 52 24.50 -24.45 44.64
C THR A 52 23.16 -23.85 44.22
N LEU A 53 22.07 -24.24 44.89
CA LEU A 53 20.74 -23.74 44.62
C LEU A 53 20.62 -22.26 44.96
N LYS A 54 21.21 -21.82 46.08
CA LYS A 54 21.28 -20.39 46.45
C LYS A 54 21.99 -19.55 45.38
N MET A 55 23.11 -20.03 44.83
CA MET A 55 23.82 -19.33 43.76
C MET A 55 22.97 -19.20 42.49
N ARG A 56 22.31 -20.28 42.06
CA ARG A 56 21.38 -20.24 40.91
C ARG A 56 20.21 -19.29 41.13
N LEU A 57 19.66 -19.26 42.34
CA LEU A 57 18.54 -18.40 42.68
C LEU A 57 18.96 -16.93 42.66
N GLN A 58 20.17 -16.62 43.14
CA GLN A 58 20.75 -15.29 43.06
C GLN A 58 21.02 -14.86 41.61
N SER A 59 21.61 -15.73 40.77
CA SER A 59 21.85 -15.39 39.36
C SER A 59 20.54 -15.25 38.56
N SER A 60 19.53 -16.06 38.85
CA SER A 60 18.23 -15.92 38.21
C SER A 60 17.54 -14.62 38.61
N ARG A 61 17.72 -14.18 39.86
CA ARG A 61 17.15 -12.92 40.36
C ARG A 61 17.78 -11.71 39.68
N THR A 62 19.10 -11.68 39.49
CA THR A 62 19.76 -10.58 38.78
C THR A 62 19.31 -10.50 37.32
N VAL A 63 19.16 -11.64 36.64
CA VAL A 63 18.64 -11.66 35.26
C VAL A 63 17.20 -11.17 35.20
N LEU A 64 16.34 -11.54 36.15
CA LEU A 64 14.97 -11.03 36.21
C LEU A 64 14.92 -9.52 36.39
N GLU A 65 15.76 -8.96 37.28
CA GLU A 65 15.86 -7.52 37.52
C GLU A 65 16.33 -6.78 36.24
N GLU A 66 17.32 -7.32 35.52
CA GLU A 66 17.77 -6.77 34.23
C GLU A 66 16.66 -6.81 33.17
N ARG A 67 15.93 -7.92 33.07
CA ARG A 67 14.83 -8.07 32.11
C ARG A 67 13.64 -7.17 32.45
N GLU A 68 13.31 -6.98 33.72
CA GLU A 68 12.28 -6.03 34.14
C GLU A 68 12.64 -4.59 33.72
N HIS A 69 13.91 -4.23 33.80
CA HIS A 69 14.38 -2.92 33.33
C HIS A 69 14.28 -2.79 31.81
N GLU A 70 14.68 -3.83 31.06
CA GLU A 70 14.58 -3.86 29.60
C GLU A 70 13.12 -3.79 29.11
N VAL A 71 12.21 -4.54 29.74
CA VAL A 71 10.78 -4.51 29.42
C VAL A 71 10.20 -3.12 29.64
N LYS A 72 10.52 -2.46 30.77
CA LYS A 72 10.05 -1.08 31.01
C LYS A 72 10.57 -0.10 29.97
N ALA A 73 11.84 -0.23 29.56
CA ALA A 73 12.41 0.62 28.52
C ALA A 73 11.71 0.41 27.16
N LEU A 74 11.44 -0.84 26.78
CA LEU A 74 10.72 -1.17 25.55
C LEU A 74 9.25 -0.71 25.59
N GLU A 75 8.58 -0.83 26.73
CA GLU A 75 7.21 -0.34 26.90
C GLU A 75 7.14 1.18 26.73
N GLN A 76 8.12 1.91 27.28
CA GLN A 76 8.22 3.35 27.10
C GLN A 76 8.48 3.73 25.63
N ASP A 77 9.47 3.09 24.96
CA ASP A 77 9.73 3.36 23.55
C ASP A 77 8.51 3.05 22.68
N LEU A 78 7.82 1.93 22.93
CA LEU A 78 6.59 1.59 22.20
C LEU A 78 5.49 2.65 22.39
N ALA A 79 5.34 3.19 23.60
CA ALA A 79 4.37 4.26 23.87
C ALA A 79 4.73 5.54 23.11
N GLU A 80 5.99 5.94 23.12
CA GLU A 80 6.50 7.11 22.38
C GLU A 80 6.31 6.94 20.86
N LYS A 81 6.64 5.77 20.30
CA LYS A 81 6.44 5.48 18.88
C LYS A 81 4.96 5.49 18.48
N LYS A 82 4.08 4.95 19.32
CA LYS A 82 2.62 4.96 19.07
C LYS A 82 2.08 6.38 19.06
N GLN A 83 2.50 7.22 20.00
CA GLN A 83 2.09 8.62 20.04
C GLN A 83 2.56 9.35 18.77
N LEU A 84 3.83 9.19 18.39
CA LEU A 84 4.38 9.79 17.18
C LEU A 84 3.63 9.33 15.91
N ALA A 85 3.28 8.04 15.83
CA ALA A 85 2.51 7.52 14.69
C ALA A 85 1.13 8.19 14.59
N GLN A 86 0.42 8.37 15.70
CA GLN A 86 -0.86 9.06 15.73
C GLN A 86 -0.74 10.54 15.33
N GLU A 87 0.31 11.22 15.79
CA GLU A 87 0.59 12.61 15.41
C GLU A 87 0.86 12.72 13.91
N LEU A 88 1.70 11.83 13.35
CA LEU A 88 2.00 11.78 11.91
C LEU A 88 0.76 11.47 11.06
N GLU A 89 -0.11 10.56 11.50
CA GLU A 89 -1.39 10.26 10.83
C GLU A 89 -2.27 11.51 10.76
N SER A 90 -2.36 12.29 11.85
CA SER A 90 -3.17 13.51 11.89
C SER A 90 -2.65 14.59 10.93
N VAL A 91 -1.33 14.81 10.91
CA VAL A 91 -0.67 15.75 9.99
C VAL A 91 -0.90 15.33 8.55
N LEU A 92 -0.82 14.04 8.26
CA LEU A 92 -0.98 13.54 6.90
C LEU A 92 -2.40 13.75 6.36
N ILE A 93 -3.42 13.57 7.19
CA ILE A 93 -4.82 13.84 6.81
C ILE A 93 -5.01 15.34 6.52
N GLU A 94 -4.41 16.22 7.33
CA GLU A 94 -4.45 17.67 7.11
C GLU A 94 -3.75 18.07 5.81
N GLU A 95 -2.54 17.56 5.57
CA GLU A 95 -1.78 17.80 4.35
C GLU A 95 -2.51 17.31 3.10
N GLU A 96 -3.13 16.13 3.13
CA GLU A 96 -3.92 15.62 2.00
C GLU A 96 -5.15 16.51 1.74
N THR A 97 -5.79 17.02 2.81
CA THR A 97 -6.89 17.99 2.68
C THR A 97 -6.41 19.30 2.05
N ASN A 98 -5.23 19.78 2.44
CA ASN A 98 -4.63 21.00 1.88
C ASN A 98 -4.21 20.80 0.42
N ARG A 99 -3.63 19.65 0.08
CA ARG A 99 -3.30 19.27 -1.30
C ARG A 99 -4.54 19.30 -2.19
N ARG A 100 -5.67 18.73 -1.76
CA ARG A 100 -6.94 18.78 -2.52
C ARG A 100 -7.40 20.21 -2.79
N LYS A 101 -7.35 21.08 -1.78
CA LYS A 101 -7.72 22.49 -1.92
C LYS A 101 -6.81 23.22 -2.91
N LEU A 102 -5.50 23.08 -2.74
CA LEU A 102 -4.50 23.71 -3.60
C LEU A 102 -4.61 23.21 -5.04
N HIS A 103 -4.78 21.90 -5.22
CA HIS A 103 -4.99 21.28 -6.53
C HIS A 103 -6.22 21.87 -7.22
N ASN A 104 -7.35 21.96 -6.52
CA ASN A 104 -8.56 22.58 -7.06
C ASN A 104 -8.33 24.05 -7.43
N THR A 105 -7.68 24.84 -6.58
CA THR A 105 -7.36 26.25 -6.89
C THR A 105 -6.48 26.35 -8.14
N ILE A 106 -5.48 25.48 -8.30
CA ILE A 106 -4.64 25.46 -9.49
C ILE A 106 -5.47 25.12 -10.74
N GLN A 107 -6.38 24.14 -10.67
CA GLN A 107 -7.26 23.80 -11.80
C GLN A 107 -8.21 24.95 -12.14
N GLU A 108 -8.78 25.64 -11.16
CA GLU A 108 -9.65 26.80 -11.38
C GLU A 108 -8.89 27.96 -12.03
N LEU A 109 -7.66 28.22 -11.60
CA LEU A 109 -6.80 29.25 -12.19
C LEU A 109 -6.38 28.91 -13.62
N LYS A 110 -6.15 27.63 -13.94
CA LYS A 110 -5.93 27.14 -15.31
C LYS A 110 -7.18 27.15 -16.17
N GLY A 111 -8.37 27.35 -15.58
CA GLY A 111 -9.65 27.32 -16.26
C GLY A 111 -10.33 25.95 -16.20
N ASN A 112 -11.63 25.97 -15.91
CA ASN A 112 -12.44 24.75 -15.79
C ASN A 112 -12.79 24.12 -17.14
N ILE A 113 -12.64 24.87 -18.23
CA ILE A 113 -12.78 24.40 -19.61
C ILE A 113 -11.47 24.69 -20.31
N ARG A 114 -10.82 23.65 -20.82
CA ARG A 114 -9.56 23.73 -21.55
C ARG A 114 -9.69 23.03 -22.90
N VAL A 115 -9.09 23.63 -23.91
CA VAL A 115 -9.06 23.16 -25.29
C VAL A 115 -7.60 22.98 -25.70
N PHE A 116 -7.21 21.74 -25.93
CA PHE A 116 -5.90 21.40 -26.45
C PHE A 116 -5.98 21.07 -27.94
N CYS A 117 -5.02 21.59 -28.71
CA CYS A 117 -4.83 21.18 -30.09
C CYS A 117 -3.74 20.12 -30.16
N ARG A 118 -3.99 19.02 -30.88
CA ARG A 118 -2.98 17.98 -31.11
C ARG A 118 -2.84 17.70 -32.60
N VAL A 119 -1.66 17.99 -33.15
CA VAL A 119 -1.31 17.70 -34.53
C VAL A 119 -0.65 16.33 -34.56
N ARG A 120 -1.28 15.36 -35.25
CA ARG A 120 -0.69 14.02 -35.38
C ARG A 120 0.50 14.01 -36.35
N PRO A 121 1.48 13.11 -36.17
CA PRO A 121 2.53 12.89 -37.15
C PRO A 121 1.98 12.39 -38.49
N ARG A 122 2.77 12.59 -39.54
CA ARG A 122 2.47 12.08 -40.88
C ARG A 122 2.56 10.56 -40.88
N VAL A 123 1.53 9.89 -41.39
CA VAL A 123 1.51 8.43 -41.51
C VAL A 123 1.64 8.00 -42.97
N ALA A 124 1.90 6.71 -43.20
CA ALA A 124 2.07 6.15 -44.54
C ALA A 124 0.89 6.41 -45.48
N ARG A 125 -0.34 6.52 -44.93
CA ARG A 125 -1.56 6.85 -45.69
C ARG A 125 -1.55 8.27 -46.27
N ASP A 126 -0.76 9.18 -45.70
CA ASP A 126 -0.65 10.57 -46.16
C ASP A 126 0.42 10.76 -47.26
N LYS A 127 1.05 9.67 -47.72
CA LYS A 127 2.02 9.74 -48.83
C LYS A 127 1.31 10.21 -50.09
N GLY A 128 1.81 11.30 -50.68
CA GLY A 128 1.24 11.91 -51.89
C GLY A 128 0.25 13.05 -51.65
N SER A 129 -0.22 13.26 -50.41
CA SER A 129 -1.01 14.43 -50.06
C SER A 129 -0.12 15.66 -49.86
N GLN A 130 -0.58 16.81 -50.36
CA GLN A 130 0.03 18.11 -50.05
C GLN A 130 -0.26 18.45 -48.58
N LEU A 131 0.78 18.77 -47.82
CA LEU A 131 0.65 19.21 -46.44
C LEU A 131 0.43 20.73 -46.41
N ALA A 132 -0.43 21.18 -45.52
CA ALA A 132 -0.45 22.57 -45.13
C ALA A 132 0.83 22.90 -44.35
N GLU A 133 1.35 24.11 -44.55
CA GLU A 133 2.45 24.62 -43.73
C GLU A 133 1.86 25.12 -42.41
N ILE A 134 2.44 24.66 -41.29
CA ILE A 134 1.94 24.94 -39.94
C ILE A 134 3.09 25.54 -39.14
N ASN A 135 2.86 26.74 -38.61
CA ASN A 135 3.75 27.36 -37.63
C ASN A 135 3.20 27.19 -36.22
N TYR A 136 4.09 26.95 -35.27
CA TYR A 136 3.79 26.89 -33.85
C TYR A 136 4.45 28.08 -33.18
N SER A 137 3.70 28.85 -32.39
CA SER A 137 4.19 30.07 -31.73
C SER A 137 3.54 30.26 -30.36
N GLY A 138 4.02 31.26 -29.60
CA GLY A 138 3.58 31.53 -28.22
C GLY A 138 4.53 30.94 -27.18
N GLU A 139 4.45 31.45 -25.94
CA GLU A 139 5.03 30.80 -24.76
C GLU A 139 4.31 29.44 -24.60
N ASP A 140 5.05 28.37 -24.35
CA ASP A 140 4.53 26.99 -24.20
C ASP A 140 3.68 26.42 -25.35
N HIS A 141 3.86 26.92 -26.58
CA HIS A 141 3.14 26.47 -27.77
C HIS A 141 1.61 26.62 -27.68
N GLU A 142 1.10 27.78 -27.28
CA GLU A 142 -0.36 28.04 -27.22
C GLU A 142 -1.00 28.40 -28.57
N SER A 143 -0.20 28.77 -29.57
CA SER A 143 -0.71 29.26 -30.86
C SER A 143 -0.26 28.41 -32.04
N ILE A 144 -1.18 28.22 -32.99
CA ILE A 144 -0.97 27.49 -34.25
C ILE A 144 -1.45 28.35 -35.42
N GLU A 145 -0.63 28.43 -36.46
CA GLU A 145 -0.94 29.19 -37.67
C GLU A 145 -0.85 28.28 -38.90
N LEU A 146 -1.96 28.16 -39.64
CA LEU A 146 -2.06 27.38 -40.87
C LEU A 146 -1.87 28.30 -42.08
N LEU A 147 -0.89 28.00 -42.92
CA LEU A 147 -0.61 28.73 -44.15
C LEU A 147 -1.13 27.93 -45.36
N GLU A 148 -2.11 28.49 -46.07
CA GLU A 148 -2.70 27.93 -47.28
C GLU A 148 -2.22 28.70 -48.52
N GLN A 149 -1.54 28.01 -49.43
CA GLN A 149 -1.15 28.55 -50.74
C GLN A 149 -2.34 28.54 -51.69
N VAL A 150 -2.98 29.68 -51.92
CA VAL A 150 -4.10 29.81 -52.86
C VAL A 150 -3.58 30.30 -54.21
N SER A 151 -3.76 29.47 -55.23
CA SER A 151 -3.44 29.83 -56.62
C SER A 151 -4.66 30.43 -57.30
N SER A 152 -4.58 31.68 -57.73
CA SER A 152 -5.64 32.29 -58.56
C SER A 152 -5.57 31.77 -60.01
N THR A 153 -6.71 31.76 -60.71
CA THR A 153 -6.80 31.39 -62.14
C THR A 153 -5.96 32.31 -63.06
N LEU A 154 -5.49 33.45 -62.55
CA LEU A 154 -4.59 34.40 -63.24
C LEU A 154 -3.09 34.18 -62.92
N GLY A 155 -2.72 33.12 -62.20
CA GLY A 155 -1.31 32.77 -61.94
C GLY A 155 -0.63 33.56 -60.82
N LYS A 156 -1.36 34.38 -60.06
CA LYS A 156 -0.86 34.97 -58.81
C LYS A 156 -1.08 33.96 -57.67
N SER A 157 -0.03 33.56 -56.96
CA SER A 157 -0.14 32.85 -55.68
C SER A 157 -0.30 33.88 -54.55
N SER A 158 -1.20 33.59 -53.62
CA SER A 158 -1.39 34.34 -52.39
C SER A 158 -1.46 33.35 -51.24
N THR A 159 -0.73 33.63 -50.17
CA THR A 159 -0.79 32.82 -48.95
C THR A 159 -1.88 33.37 -48.05
N LYS A 160 -2.88 32.55 -47.73
CA LYS A 160 -3.82 32.84 -46.65
C LYS A 160 -3.27 32.27 -45.34
N SER A 161 -3.33 33.06 -44.28
CA SER A 161 -2.97 32.62 -42.93
C SER A 161 -4.23 32.49 -42.08
N TYR A 162 -4.29 31.41 -41.31
CA TYR A 162 -5.33 31.14 -40.31
C TYR A 162 -4.67 30.87 -38.96
N ALA A 163 -4.76 31.84 -38.05
CA ALA A 163 -4.20 31.74 -36.71
C ALA A 163 -5.26 31.33 -35.68
N PHE A 164 -4.90 30.42 -34.79
CA PHE A 164 -5.73 29.93 -33.70
C PHE A 164 -4.92 29.86 -32.39
N THR A 165 -5.59 30.10 -31.27
CA THR A 165 -5.00 30.03 -29.92
C THR A 165 -5.77 29.00 -29.11
N PHE A 166 -5.03 28.20 -28.34
CA PHE A 166 -5.50 27.11 -27.51
C PHE A 166 -4.80 27.18 -26.15
N ASP A 167 -5.29 26.45 -25.14
CA ASP A 167 -4.59 26.35 -23.85
C ASP A 167 -3.25 25.61 -23.99
N LYS A 168 -3.12 24.75 -25.00
CA LYS A 168 -1.87 24.08 -25.38
C LYS A 168 -1.95 23.51 -26.80
N VAL A 169 -0.88 23.62 -27.57
CA VAL A 169 -0.72 22.98 -28.89
C VAL A 169 0.39 21.93 -28.84
N PHE A 170 -0.02 20.67 -28.98
CA PHE A 170 0.88 19.54 -29.13
C PHE A 170 1.23 19.34 -30.60
N GLY A 171 2.49 19.58 -30.95
CA GLY A 171 3.01 19.34 -32.29
C GLY A 171 3.14 17.85 -32.65
N PRO A 172 3.53 17.53 -33.90
CA PRO A 172 3.67 16.16 -34.41
C PRO A 172 4.64 15.27 -33.63
N GLU A 173 5.63 15.88 -32.99
CA GLU A 173 6.67 15.20 -32.20
C GLU A 173 6.21 14.88 -30.77
N CYS A 174 5.06 15.43 -30.33
CA CYS A 174 4.54 15.22 -28.99
C CYS A 174 4.10 13.77 -28.78
N ASN A 175 4.68 13.13 -27.76
CA ASN A 175 4.36 11.75 -27.42
C ASN A 175 3.11 11.64 -26.53
N GLN A 176 2.68 10.40 -26.23
CA GLN A 176 1.48 10.20 -25.42
C GLN A 176 1.68 10.57 -23.94
N GLY A 177 2.91 10.43 -23.41
CA GLY A 177 3.24 10.80 -22.04
C GLY A 177 3.12 12.30 -21.82
N GLU A 178 3.71 13.10 -22.70
CA GLU A 178 3.65 14.57 -22.66
C GLU A 178 2.21 15.09 -22.75
N CYS A 179 1.38 14.45 -23.59
CA CYS A 179 -0.04 14.77 -23.67
C CYS A 179 -0.78 14.37 -22.38
N PHE A 180 -0.37 13.27 -21.74
CA PHE A 180 -0.97 12.78 -20.51
C PHE A 180 -0.62 13.63 -19.29
N GLU A 181 0.51 14.36 -19.26
CA GLU A 181 0.88 15.22 -18.13
C GLU A 181 -0.23 16.23 -17.78
N GLU A 182 -0.87 16.85 -18.78
CA GLU A 182 -1.99 17.78 -18.55
C GLU A 182 -3.26 17.06 -18.08
N ILE A 183 -3.50 15.85 -18.61
CA ILE A 183 -4.67 15.03 -18.29
C ILE A 183 -4.54 14.39 -16.90
N SER A 184 -3.32 14.08 -16.46
CA SER A 184 -3.05 13.49 -15.15
C SER A 184 -3.57 14.35 -14.00
N GLN A 185 -3.53 15.67 -14.16
CA GLN A 185 -4.05 16.62 -13.18
C GLN A 185 -5.59 16.57 -13.11
N LEU A 186 -6.25 16.34 -14.25
CA LEU A 186 -7.70 16.14 -14.30
C LEU A 186 -8.08 14.79 -13.67
N VAL A 187 -7.30 13.73 -13.90
CA VAL A 187 -7.50 12.44 -13.24
C VAL A 187 -7.42 12.59 -11.72
N GLN A 188 -6.45 13.37 -11.22
CA GLN A 188 -6.36 13.68 -9.79
C GLN A 188 -7.60 14.44 -9.29
N SER A 189 -8.13 15.40 -10.05
CA SER A 189 -9.37 16.09 -9.67
C SER A 189 -10.56 15.12 -9.55
N ALA A 190 -10.62 14.10 -10.41
CA ALA A 190 -11.65 13.07 -10.31
C ALA A 190 -11.54 12.26 -9.00
N LEU A 191 -10.32 11.90 -8.60
CA LEU A 191 -10.05 11.23 -7.32
C LEU A 191 -10.35 12.11 -6.10
N ASP A 192 -10.21 13.43 -6.26
CA ASP A 192 -10.47 14.43 -5.23
C ASP A 192 -11.98 14.72 -5.06
N GLY A 193 -12.83 14.16 -5.93
CA GLY A 193 -14.29 14.23 -5.85
C GLY A 193 -14.95 15.19 -6.86
N TYR A 194 -14.23 15.62 -7.90
CA TYR A 194 -14.77 16.49 -8.94
C TYR A 194 -15.18 15.72 -10.19
N ASN A 195 -16.23 16.19 -10.87
CA ASN A 195 -16.61 15.63 -12.16
C ASN A 195 -15.69 16.15 -13.26
N VAL A 196 -15.10 15.23 -14.02
CA VAL A 196 -14.16 15.53 -15.09
C VAL A 196 -14.66 14.92 -16.38
N CYS A 197 -14.52 15.67 -17.47
CA CYS A 197 -14.90 15.19 -18.80
C CYS A 197 -13.83 15.52 -19.83
N ILE A 198 -13.39 14.51 -20.57
CA ILE A 198 -12.36 14.63 -21.60
C ILE A 198 -12.96 14.13 -22.91
N PHE A 199 -12.93 15.00 -23.93
CA PHE A 199 -13.42 14.67 -25.26
C PHE A 199 -12.31 14.82 -26.29
N ALA A 200 -12.25 13.88 -27.23
CA ALA A 200 -11.40 13.99 -28.41
C ALA A 200 -12.26 14.39 -29.61
N TYR A 201 -11.95 15.53 -30.23
CA TYR A 201 -12.67 16.07 -31.39
C TYR A 201 -11.79 16.14 -32.64
N GLY A 202 -12.39 15.99 -33.81
CA GLY A 202 -11.70 16.09 -35.11
C GLY A 202 -12.26 15.14 -36.17
N GLN A 203 -11.81 15.28 -37.41
CA GLN A 203 -12.25 14.44 -38.53
C GLN A 203 -11.81 12.97 -38.42
N THR A 204 -12.39 12.09 -39.23
CA THR A 204 -11.92 10.70 -39.35
C THR A 204 -10.44 10.68 -39.78
N GLY A 205 -9.63 9.90 -39.07
CA GLY A 205 -8.18 9.83 -39.30
C GLY A 205 -7.35 10.96 -38.69
N SER A 206 -7.94 11.88 -37.90
CA SER A 206 -7.17 12.94 -37.21
C SER A 206 -6.37 12.46 -36.00
N GLY A 207 -6.64 11.24 -35.50
CA GLY A 207 -5.93 10.66 -34.35
C GLY A 207 -6.74 10.54 -33.06
N LYS A 208 -8.05 10.84 -33.05
CA LYS A 208 -8.92 10.73 -31.85
C LYS A 208 -8.75 9.42 -31.06
N THR A 209 -8.95 8.27 -31.73
CA THR A 209 -8.82 6.94 -31.12
C THR A 209 -7.39 6.67 -30.67
N PHE A 210 -6.39 7.11 -31.45
CA PHE A 210 -4.99 6.98 -31.08
C PHE A 210 -4.66 7.78 -29.82
N THR A 211 -5.21 8.99 -29.66
CA THR A 211 -5.04 9.77 -28.43
C THR A 211 -5.69 9.07 -27.24
N MET A 212 -6.96 8.67 -27.35
CA MET A 212 -7.70 8.14 -26.20
C MET A 212 -7.30 6.72 -25.80
N GLN A 213 -7.12 5.80 -26.76
CA GLN A 213 -6.84 4.39 -26.50
C GLN A 213 -5.38 4.03 -26.79
N GLY A 214 -4.78 4.62 -27.82
CA GLY A 214 -3.49 4.21 -28.36
C GLY A 214 -3.62 3.30 -29.59
N PRO A 215 -2.52 2.71 -30.07
CA PRO A 215 -2.55 1.71 -31.13
C PRO A 215 -3.15 0.38 -30.63
N PRO A 216 -3.54 -0.55 -31.53
CA PRO A 216 -4.13 -1.85 -31.14
C PRO A 216 -3.26 -2.72 -30.22
N GLN A 217 -1.93 -2.54 -30.29
CA GLN A 217 -0.96 -3.18 -29.41
C GLN A 217 -0.14 -2.07 -28.74
N PRO A 218 -0.67 -1.44 -27.69
CA PRO A 218 -0.01 -0.33 -27.03
C PRO A 218 1.21 -0.84 -26.25
N THR A 219 2.31 -0.12 -26.41
CA THR A 219 3.46 -0.17 -25.50
C THR A 219 3.24 0.86 -24.38
N GLU A 220 4.07 0.82 -23.33
CA GLU A 220 4.05 1.82 -22.26
C GLU A 220 4.17 3.25 -22.80
N GLU A 221 4.94 3.47 -23.85
CA GLU A 221 5.12 4.78 -24.50
C GLU A 221 3.92 5.18 -25.38
N THR A 222 3.27 4.22 -26.04
CA THR A 222 2.21 4.48 -27.03
C THR A 222 0.79 4.35 -26.49
N SER A 223 0.65 3.87 -25.25
CA SER A 223 -0.60 3.80 -24.50
C SER A 223 -1.32 5.15 -24.48
N GLY A 224 -2.62 5.16 -24.74
CA GLY A 224 -3.44 6.37 -24.80
C GLY A 224 -3.84 6.94 -23.44
N MET A 225 -4.70 7.94 -23.45
CA MET A 225 -5.14 8.65 -22.24
C MET A 225 -5.95 7.76 -21.28
N ILE A 226 -6.85 6.93 -21.81
CA ILE A 226 -7.71 6.04 -21.01
C ILE A 226 -6.88 5.03 -20.20
N PRO A 227 -6.02 4.19 -20.82
CA PRO A 227 -5.24 3.22 -20.04
C PRO A 227 -4.28 3.91 -19.06
N ARG A 228 -3.65 5.04 -19.43
CA ARG A 228 -2.80 5.81 -18.50
C ARG A 228 -3.58 6.36 -17.30
N ALA A 229 -4.79 6.87 -17.54
CA ALA A 229 -5.68 7.35 -16.47
C ALA A 229 -6.07 6.22 -15.53
N VAL A 230 -6.42 5.04 -16.06
CA VAL A 230 -6.74 3.86 -15.24
C VAL A 230 -5.55 3.47 -14.37
N HIS A 231 -4.33 3.39 -14.93
CA HIS A 231 -3.13 3.11 -14.15
C HIS A 231 -2.92 4.13 -13.02
N GLN A 232 -2.98 5.43 -13.33
CA GLN A 232 -2.83 6.48 -12.32
C GLN A 232 -3.89 6.38 -11.22
N ILE A 233 -5.15 6.11 -11.57
CA ILE A 233 -6.24 5.93 -10.59
C ILE A 233 -5.89 4.83 -9.60
N TYR A 234 -5.43 3.67 -10.08
CA TYR A 234 -5.04 2.58 -9.19
C TYR A 234 -3.79 2.88 -8.36
N ASP A 235 -2.78 3.50 -8.95
CA ASP A 235 -1.55 3.84 -8.24
C ASP A 235 -1.84 4.81 -7.09
N VAL A 236 -2.61 5.87 -7.34
CA VAL A 236 -2.99 6.85 -6.31
C VAL A 236 -3.89 6.23 -5.25
N THR A 237 -4.88 5.41 -5.65
CA THR A 237 -5.79 4.78 -4.66
C THR A 237 -5.07 3.75 -3.78
N GLN A 238 -4.09 3.01 -4.31
CA GLN A 238 -3.24 2.13 -3.49
C GLN A 238 -2.39 2.93 -2.50
N GLN A 239 -1.82 4.07 -2.92
CA GLN A 239 -1.08 4.95 -2.03
C GLN A 239 -1.98 5.55 -0.95
N LEU A 240 -3.20 5.96 -1.28
CA LEU A 240 -4.13 6.54 -0.30
C LEU A 240 -4.68 5.51 0.68
N ARG A 241 -4.71 4.22 0.31
CA ARG A 241 -5.14 3.13 1.20
C ARG A 241 -4.29 3.01 2.45
N GLN A 242 -2.98 3.28 2.36
CA GLN A 242 -2.10 3.26 3.53
C GLN A 242 -2.43 4.36 4.55
N PHE A 243 -3.24 5.34 4.15
CA PHE A 243 -3.73 6.45 4.97
C PHE A 243 -5.20 6.31 5.34
N GLY A 244 -5.78 5.11 5.17
CA GLY A 244 -7.15 4.79 5.58
C GLY A 244 -8.24 5.16 4.57
N TRP A 245 -7.89 5.57 3.34
CA TRP A 245 -8.88 5.82 2.29
C TRP A 245 -9.30 4.51 1.61
N GLU A 246 -10.61 4.34 1.44
CA GLU A 246 -11.19 3.23 0.69
C GLU A 246 -11.92 3.76 -0.55
N TYR A 247 -11.59 3.21 -1.72
CA TYR A 247 -12.18 3.56 -3.00
C TYR A 247 -12.90 2.36 -3.59
N THR A 248 -14.08 2.59 -4.15
CA THR A 248 -14.80 1.62 -5.00
C THR A 248 -14.89 2.20 -6.41
N MET A 249 -14.50 1.42 -7.41
CA MET A 249 -14.41 1.87 -8.80
C MET A 249 -15.33 1.04 -9.68
N GLU A 250 -16.10 1.73 -10.51
CA GLU A 250 -17.11 1.15 -11.38
C GLU A 250 -17.03 1.80 -12.76
N GLY A 251 -17.14 0.99 -13.81
CA GLY A 251 -17.02 1.42 -15.20
C GLY A 251 -18.22 1.01 -16.03
N THR A 252 -18.69 1.94 -16.86
CA THR A 252 -19.71 1.71 -17.90
C THR A 252 -19.15 2.14 -19.24
N PHE A 253 -19.44 1.41 -20.32
CA PHE A 253 -18.99 1.77 -21.66
C PHE A 253 -20.17 1.75 -22.63
N LEU A 254 -20.41 2.88 -23.29
CA LEU A 254 -21.54 3.07 -24.20
C LEU A 254 -21.12 3.79 -25.48
N GLU A 255 -21.91 3.59 -26.53
CA GLU A 255 -21.83 4.29 -27.80
C GLU A 255 -23.13 5.08 -28.03
N ILE A 256 -23.01 6.29 -28.56
CA ILE A 256 -24.15 7.06 -29.06
C ILE A 256 -24.07 7.09 -30.57
N TYR A 257 -25.01 6.44 -31.24
CA TYR A 257 -25.11 6.42 -32.69
C TYR A 257 -26.51 6.80 -33.14
N ASN A 258 -26.61 7.84 -33.97
CA ASN A 258 -27.89 8.36 -34.48
C ASN A 258 -28.93 8.60 -33.35
N GLU A 259 -28.53 9.36 -32.33
CA GLU A 259 -29.35 9.67 -31.14
C GLU A 259 -29.83 8.44 -30.34
N THR A 260 -29.26 7.27 -30.60
CA THR A 260 -29.56 6.03 -29.87
C THR A 260 -28.35 5.62 -29.04
N ILE A 261 -28.59 5.26 -27.78
CA ILE A 261 -27.56 4.79 -26.86
C ILE A 261 -27.47 3.26 -26.98
N HIS A 262 -26.23 2.76 -27.09
CA HIS A 262 -25.91 1.34 -27.15
C HIS A 262 -24.93 0.99 -26.03
N ASP A 263 -25.26 -0.03 -25.25
CA ASP A 263 -24.36 -0.61 -24.24
C ASP A 263 -23.28 -1.48 -24.91
N LEU A 264 -22.01 -1.18 -24.64
CA LEU A 264 -20.85 -1.92 -25.18
C LEU A 264 -20.32 -3.01 -24.25
N LEU A 265 -20.79 -3.07 -22.99
CA LEU A 265 -20.41 -4.11 -22.01
C LEU A 265 -21.49 -5.17 -21.83
N GLY A 266 -22.72 -4.88 -22.25
CA GLY A 266 -23.84 -5.80 -22.19
C GLY A 266 -23.73 -6.98 -23.16
N ASP A 267 -24.67 -7.93 -23.03
CA ASP A 267 -24.75 -9.07 -23.94
C ASP A 267 -24.95 -8.59 -25.39
N THR A 268 -24.08 -9.03 -26.29
CA THR A 268 -24.18 -8.79 -27.74
C THR A 268 -25.56 -9.18 -28.31
N ALA A 269 -26.25 -10.16 -27.72
CA ALA A 269 -27.61 -10.54 -28.12
C ALA A 269 -28.67 -9.46 -27.81
N SER A 270 -28.37 -8.55 -26.88
CA SER A 270 -29.22 -7.45 -26.42
C SER A 270 -28.91 -6.13 -27.11
N TYR A 271 -27.82 -6.05 -27.88
CA TYR A 271 -27.38 -4.85 -28.60
C TYR A 271 -28.50 -4.33 -29.52
N GLY A 272 -28.97 -3.10 -29.26
CA GLY A 272 -30.05 -2.45 -30.01
C GLY A 272 -31.47 -2.97 -29.74
N LYS A 273 -31.66 -3.92 -28.83
CA LYS A 273 -32.99 -4.41 -28.40
C LYS A 273 -33.50 -3.71 -27.15
N ILE A 274 -32.59 -3.35 -26.24
CA ILE A 274 -32.89 -2.61 -25.03
C ILE A 274 -32.81 -1.12 -25.35
N LYS A 275 -33.84 -0.37 -24.95
CA LYS A 275 -33.87 1.08 -25.10
C LYS A 275 -33.27 1.71 -23.85
N HIS A 276 -32.09 2.28 -24.00
CA HIS A 276 -31.42 3.01 -22.93
C HIS A 276 -31.87 4.48 -22.92
N GLU A 277 -32.35 4.96 -21.78
CA GLU A 277 -32.83 6.34 -21.57
C GLU A 277 -32.01 7.07 -20.51
N ILE A 278 -31.75 8.36 -20.77
CA ILE A 278 -31.06 9.26 -19.83
C ILE A 278 -32.07 9.71 -18.76
N ARG A 279 -31.69 9.56 -17.48
CA ARG A 279 -32.45 10.04 -16.33
C ARG A 279 -31.60 10.97 -15.47
N HIS A 280 -32.20 12.06 -15.03
CA HIS A 280 -31.58 13.00 -14.10
C HIS A 280 -32.17 12.78 -12.70
N GLU A 281 -31.30 12.45 -11.75
CA GLU A 281 -31.65 12.30 -10.35
C GLU A 281 -31.68 13.66 -9.64
N LYS A 282 -32.40 13.72 -8.50
CA LYS A 282 -32.59 14.96 -7.72
C LYS A 282 -31.29 15.50 -7.10
N ASN A 283 -30.25 14.67 -7.00
CA ASN A 283 -28.92 15.03 -6.51
C ASN A 283 -28.02 15.64 -7.61
N GLY A 284 -28.54 15.84 -8.84
CA GLY A 284 -27.76 16.31 -9.99
C GLY A 284 -26.99 15.21 -10.73
N LYS A 285 -27.09 13.95 -10.29
CA LYS A 285 -26.50 12.80 -10.98
C LYS A 285 -27.29 12.48 -12.24
N THR A 286 -26.60 12.24 -13.34
CA THR A 286 -27.21 11.74 -14.58
C THR A 286 -26.86 10.27 -14.73
N VAL A 287 -27.87 9.44 -14.96
CA VAL A 287 -27.73 7.99 -15.13
C VAL A 287 -28.37 7.56 -16.44
N VAL A 288 -27.80 6.55 -17.08
CA VAL A 288 -28.42 5.89 -18.24
C VAL A 288 -29.02 4.57 -17.77
N THR A 289 -30.28 4.34 -18.12
CA THR A 289 -31.01 3.14 -17.71
C THR A 289 -30.47 1.88 -18.36
N ASP A 290 -30.55 0.78 -17.61
CA ASP A 290 -30.23 -0.58 -18.08
C ASP A 290 -28.81 -0.73 -18.64
N MET A 291 -27.87 0.13 -18.20
CA MET A 291 -26.46 0.02 -18.54
C MET A 291 -25.80 -1.11 -17.76
N THR A 292 -25.05 -1.94 -18.46
CA THR A 292 -24.13 -2.89 -17.83
C THR A 292 -22.99 -2.12 -17.20
N SER A 293 -22.73 -2.45 -15.93
CA SER A 293 -21.72 -1.81 -15.13
C SER A 293 -20.78 -2.84 -14.54
N VAL A 294 -19.49 -2.57 -14.60
CA VAL A 294 -18.44 -3.51 -14.22
C VAL A 294 -17.66 -2.93 -13.06
N GLN A 295 -17.48 -3.72 -12.00
CA GLN A 295 -16.60 -3.38 -10.89
C GLN A 295 -15.15 -3.53 -11.35
N LEU A 296 -14.39 -2.46 -11.20
CA LEU A 296 -12.99 -2.40 -11.59
C LEU A 296 -12.15 -2.66 -10.32
N ASP A 297 -11.57 -3.85 -10.21
CA ASP A 297 -10.73 -4.25 -9.06
C ASP A 297 -9.23 -4.24 -9.35
N SER A 298 -8.82 -4.04 -10.61
CA SER A 298 -7.42 -3.98 -11.01
C SER A 298 -7.21 -3.17 -12.30
N PRO A 299 -6.00 -2.63 -12.55
CA PRO A 299 -5.71 -1.85 -13.75
C PRO A 299 -5.81 -2.64 -15.07
N SER A 300 -5.80 -3.97 -15.01
CA SER A 300 -5.82 -4.86 -16.17
C SER A 300 -7.23 -5.27 -16.61
N LYS A 301 -8.27 -4.88 -15.88
CA LYS A 301 -9.68 -5.16 -16.22
C LYS A 301 -10.33 -4.03 -16.99
#